data_AF-A0A968BSB9-F1
#
_entry.id   AF-A0A968BSB9-F1
#
_cell.length_a   1.000
_cell.length_b   1.000
_cell.length_c   1.000
_cell.angle_alpha   90.00
_cell.angle_beta   90.00
_cell.angle_gamma   90.00
#
_symmetry.space_group_name_H-M   'P 1'
#
loop_
_entity.id
_entity.type
_entity.pdbx_description
1 polymer ?
#
loop_
_entity_poly.entity_id
_entity_poly.type
_entity_poly.pdbx_seq_one_letter_code
_entity_poly.pdbx_strand_id
1 'polypeptide(L)'
;KAIVEEPTPPVMVWTIPEAHKREKANGGKLPLPRMALEVIEGLPKIQGNRFVFASNRTDHHINSFPKDKKELDRRLKEALGRDVDPWVLHSLRHTAKTLMASAGVPEFNSERLLGHVVPGI
;
A
#
# COMPACT_ATOMS: atom_id res chain seq x y z
N LYS A 1 -3.35 -24.01 27.55
CA LYS A 1 -3.09 -24.02 26.09
C LYS A 1 -1.85 -23.18 25.87
N ALA A 2 -0.74 -23.80 25.46
CA ALA A 2 0.49 -23.08 25.15
C ALA A 2 0.23 -22.18 23.93
N ILE A 3 0.50 -20.88 24.09
CA ILE A 3 0.52 -19.93 22.99
C ILE A 3 1.85 -20.22 22.29
N VAL A 4 1.80 -20.90 21.16
CA VAL A 4 2.96 -21.06 20.30
C VAL A 4 3.26 -19.66 19.76
N GLU A 5 4.25 -18.99 20.33
CA GLU A 5 4.82 -17.80 19.70
C GLU A 5 5.46 -18.26 18.38
N GLU A 6 4.73 -18.08 17.28
CA GLU A 6 5.33 -18.21 15.96
C GLU A 6 6.50 -17.20 15.87
N PRO A 7 7.68 -17.63 15.36
CA PRO A 7 8.81 -16.73 15.22
C PRO A 7 8.39 -15.57 14.33
N THR A 8 8.54 -14.35 14.87
CA THR A 8 8.14 -13.12 14.17
C THR A 8 8.92 -13.08 12.85
N PRO A 9 8.25 -13.09 11.68
CA PRO A 9 8.96 -13.09 10.41
C PRO A 9 9.84 -11.84 10.32
N PRO A 10 11.01 -11.91 9.64
CA PRO A 10 11.88 -10.76 9.49
C PRO A 10 11.08 -9.63 8.84
N VAL A 11 10.89 -8.55 9.59
CA VAL A 11 10.08 -7.40 9.15
C VAL A 11 10.96 -6.51 8.28
N MET A 12 10.72 -6.49 6.98
CA MET A 12 11.38 -5.52 6.12
C MET A 12 10.75 -4.15 6.35
N VAL A 13 11.56 -3.21 6.82
CA VAL A 13 11.13 -1.84 7.08
C VAL A 13 11.30 -1.02 5.81
N TRP A 14 10.18 -0.63 5.21
CA TRP A 14 10.16 0.27 4.08
C TRP A 14 10.26 1.72 4.53
N THR A 15 11.20 2.47 3.97
CA THR A 15 11.39 3.88 4.31
C THR A 15 10.80 4.74 3.20
N ILE A 16 9.80 5.56 3.55
CA ILE A 16 9.24 6.57 2.65
C ILE A 16 10.04 7.85 2.84
N PRO A 17 10.79 8.33 1.84
CA PRO A 17 11.56 9.55 1.98
C PRO A 17 10.63 10.76 2.16
N GLU A 18 10.99 11.68 3.05
CA GLU A 18 10.31 12.96 3.29
C GLU A 18 10.56 13.95 2.12
N ALA A 19 10.31 13.54 0.88
CA ALA A 19 10.85 14.23 -0.28
C ALA A 19 9.94 15.32 -0.86
N HIS A 20 8.67 15.43 -0.43
CA HIS A 20 7.72 16.33 -1.11
C HIS A 20 6.93 17.23 -0.14
N LYS A 21 7.15 18.56 -0.26
CA LYS A 21 6.47 19.65 0.48
C LYS A 21 4.93 19.61 0.48
N ARG A 22 4.30 18.76 -0.34
CA ARG A 22 2.85 18.65 -0.49
C ARG A 22 2.26 17.38 0.13
N GLU A 23 3.09 16.43 0.54
CA GLU A 23 2.63 15.19 1.16
C GLU A 23 2.80 15.30 2.68
N LYS A 24 1.76 14.90 3.42
CA LYS A 24 1.85 14.83 4.88
C LYS A 24 2.86 13.72 5.21
N ALA A 25 4.08 14.12 5.55
CA ALA A 25 5.27 13.27 5.70
C ALA A 25 5.23 12.36 6.94
N ASN A 26 4.14 11.62 7.13
CA ASN A 26 3.89 10.87 8.38
C ASN A 26 4.12 9.36 8.23
N GLY A 27 4.34 8.86 7.01
CA GLY A 27 4.56 7.44 6.76
C GLY A 27 5.92 6.94 7.25
N GLY A 28 6.97 7.77 7.17
CA GLY A 28 8.31 7.52 7.72
C GLY A 28 8.87 6.14 7.44
N LYS A 29 8.66 5.21 8.38
CA LYS A 29 9.07 3.81 8.31
C LYS A 29 7.87 2.90 8.49
N LEU A 30 7.57 2.09 7.48
CA LEU A 30 6.43 1.18 7.48
C LEU A 30 6.94 -0.27 7.43
N PRO A 31 6.48 -1.16 8.33
CA PRO A 31 6.69 -2.58 8.16
C PRO A 31 5.85 -3.07 6.98
N LEU A 32 6.49 -3.63 5.96
CA LEU A 32 5.76 -4.25 4.85
C LEU A 32 5.56 -5.75 5.11
N PRO A 33 4.33 -6.26 4.98
CA PRO A 33 4.10 -7.70 5.04
C PRO A 33 4.79 -8.38 3.86
N ARG A 34 5.19 -9.64 4.04
CA ARG A 34 5.88 -10.44 3.02
C ARG A 34 5.17 -10.42 1.66
N MET A 35 3.85 -10.54 1.66
CA MET A 35 3.04 -10.50 0.44
C MET A 35 3.20 -9.17 -0.33
N ALA A 36 3.32 -8.04 0.36
CA ALA A 36 3.53 -6.75 -0.29
C ALA A 36 4.94 -6.66 -0.89
N LEU A 37 5.94 -7.24 -0.22
CA LEU A 37 7.31 -7.30 -0.74
C LEU A 37 7.39 -8.18 -1.98
N GLU A 38 6.76 -9.35 -1.98
CA GLU A 38 6.71 -10.24 -3.14
C GLU A 38 6.09 -9.56 -4.36
N VAL A 39 5.03 -8.75 -4.16
CA VAL A 39 4.45 -7.94 -5.23
C VAL A 39 5.46 -6.90 -5.75
N ILE A 40 6.16 -6.18 -4.87
CA ILE A 40 7.14 -5.16 -5.25
C ILE A 40 8.34 -5.79 -5.99
N GLU A 41 8.85 -6.91 -5.50
CA GLU A 41 9.97 -7.64 -6.08
C GLU A 41 9.63 -8.25 -7.45
N GLY A 42 8.35 -8.61 -7.66
CA GLY A 42 7.84 -9.09 -8.94
C GLY A 42 7.62 -8.00 -10.00
N LEU A 43 7.76 -6.72 -9.65
CA LEU A 43 7.60 -5.64 -10.62
C LEU A 43 8.77 -5.58 -11.61
N PRO A 44 8.51 -5.31 -12.91
CA PRO A 44 9.57 -5.14 -13.89
C PRO A 44 10.39 -3.88 -13.56
N LYS A 45 11.72 -4.04 -13.49
CA LYS A 45 12.65 -2.91 -13.32
C LYS A 45 12.94 -2.29 -14.68
N ILE A 46 12.50 -1.04 -14.88
CA ILE A 46 12.71 -0.31 -16.13
C ILE A 46 14.08 0.38 -16.08
N GLN A 47 14.96 0.04 -17.03
CA GLN A 47 16.30 0.63 -17.11
C GLN A 47 16.19 2.16 -17.26
N GLY A 48 16.95 2.89 -16.45
CA GLY A 48 16.94 4.36 -16.43
C GLY A 48 15.84 4.98 -15.58
N ASN A 49 14.88 4.21 -15.06
CA ASN A 49 13.84 4.69 -14.16
C ASN A 49 14.17 4.34 -12.70
N ARG A 50 14.24 5.36 -11.84
CA ARG A 50 14.61 5.21 -10.42
C ARG A 50 13.43 4.91 -9.49
N PHE A 51 12.20 4.95 -9.98
CA PHE A 51 11.00 4.79 -9.18
C PHE A 51 10.61 3.32 -9.04
N VAL A 52 10.13 2.93 -7.86
CA VAL A 52 9.63 1.56 -7.60
C VAL A 52 8.40 1.26 -8.44
N PHE A 53 7.49 2.23 -8.55
CA PHE A 53 6.35 2.19 -9.46
C PHE A 53 6.65 3.04 -10.70
N ALA A 54 7.40 2.45 -11.63
CA ALA A 54 7.82 3.09 -12.86
C ALA A 54 6.66 3.20 -13.88
N SER A 55 6.62 4.30 -14.62
CA SER A 55 5.73 4.45 -15.77
C SER A 55 6.26 3.65 -16.96
N ASN A 56 5.38 2.94 -17.67
CA ASN A 56 5.74 2.25 -18.92
C ASN A 56 5.90 3.21 -20.11
N ARG A 57 5.63 4.51 -19.94
CA ARG A 57 5.62 5.52 -21.02
C ARG A 57 6.63 6.64 -20.84
N THR A 58 7.18 6.77 -19.63
CA THR A 58 8.09 7.85 -19.25
C THR A 58 9.18 7.30 -18.34
N ASP A 59 10.30 8.01 -18.21
CA ASP A 59 11.37 7.77 -17.23
C ASP A 59 10.99 8.20 -15.80
N HIS A 60 9.70 8.46 -15.56
CA HIS A 60 9.13 8.93 -14.30
C HIS A 60 8.20 7.90 -13.64
N HIS A 61 7.65 8.24 -12.47
CA HIS A 61 6.69 7.41 -11.75
C HIS A 61 5.31 7.38 -12.42
N ILE A 62 4.47 6.43 -12.03
CA ILE A 62 3.06 6.39 -12.42
C ILE A 62 2.32 7.68 -12.01
N ASN A 63 1.50 8.23 -12.90
CA ASN A 63 0.75 9.47 -12.64
C ASN A 63 -0.70 9.43 -13.21
N SER A 64 -1.18 8.27 -13.68
CA SER A 64 -2.49 8.16 -14.36
C SER A 64 -3.45 7.19 -13.69
N PHE A 65 -3.70 7.40 -12.40
CA PHE A 65 -4.59 6.57 -11.58
C PHE A 65 -5.98 6.26 -12.18
N PRO A 66 -6.68 7.19 -12.85
CA PRO A 66 -8.00 6.88 -13.42
C PRO A 66 -7.96 5.86 -14.57
N LYS A 67 -6.90 5.90 -15.41
CA LYS A 67 -6.74 4.94 -16.50
C LYS A 67 -6.33 3.58 -15.96
N ASP A 68 -5.38 3.58 -15.03
CA ASP A 68 -4.87 2.36 -14.39
C ASP A 68 -5.98 1.65 -13.59
N LYS A 69 -6.88 2.41 -12.95
CA LYS A 69 -8.05 1.85 -12.25
C LYS A 69 -9.04 1.17 -13.20
N LYS A 70 -9.34 1.77 -14.36
CA LYS A 70 -10.25 1.12 -15.33
C LYS A 70 -9.69 -0.21 -15.82
N GLU A 71 -8.39 -0.24 -16.09
CA GLU A 71 -7.70 -1.47 -16.49
C GLU A 71 -7.66 -2.50 -15.34
N LEU A 72 -7.46 -2.04 -14.10
CA LEU A 72 -7.52 -2.89 -12.92
C LEU A 72 -8.91 -3.52 -12.74
N ASP A 73 -9.99 -2.73 -12.88
CA ASP A 73 -11.36 -3.23 -12.75
C ASP A 73 -11.69 -4.28 -13.82
N ARG A 74 -11.22 -4.05 -15.06
CA ARG A 74 -11.38 -5.02 -16.16
C ARG A 74 -10.70 -6.34 -15.81
N ARG A 75 -9.44 -6.31 -15.39
CA ARG A 75 -8.69 -7.51 -14.99
C ARG A 75 -9.29 -8.21 -13.77
N LEU A 76 -9.82 -7.43 -12.82
CA LEU A 76 -10.45 -7.98 -11.63
C LEU A 76 -11.75 -8.71 -11.97
N LYS A 77 -12.56 -8.14 -12.87
CA LYS A 77 -13.75 -8.81 -13.41
C LYS A 77 -13.40 -10.11 -14.12
N GLU A 78 -12.36 -10.10 -14.94
CA GLU A 78 -11.88 -11.30 -15.66
C GLU A 78 -11.38 -12.38 -14.68
N ALA A 79 -10.60 -12.00 -13.67
CA ALA A 79 -10.05 -12.94 -12.69
C ALA A 79 -11.13 -13.53 -11.75
N LEU A 80 -12.15 -12.75 -11.40
CA LEU A 80 -13.23 -13.18 -10.50
C LEU A 80 -14.40 -13.85 -11.23
N GLY A 81 -14.51 -13.70 -12.55
CA GLY A 81 -15.63 -14.21 -13.34
C GLY A 81 -16.98 -13.53 -13.03
N ARG A 82 -16.97 -12.40 -12.31
CA ARG A 82 -18.16 -11.66 -11.89
C ARG A 82 -17.89 -10.17 -11.87
N ASP A 83 -18.97 -9.39 -11.90
CA ASP A 83 -18.88 -7.96 -11.64
C ASP A 83 -18.43 -7.67 -10.20
N VAL A 84 -17.64 -6.62 -10.08
CA VAL A 84 -17.11 -6.10 -8.82
C VAL A 84 -17.91 -4.87 -8.46
N ASP A 85 -18.30 -4.76 -7.20
CA ASP A 85 -19.02 -3.59 -6.71
C ASP A 85 -18.18 -2.32 -6.92
N PRO A 86 -18.81 -1.16 -7.21
CA PRO A 86 -18.09 0.08 -7.43
C PRO A 86 -17.20 0.45 -6.24
N TRP A 87 -15.92 0.69 -6.51
CA TRP A 87 -14.94 1.11 -5.50
C TRP A 87 -13.93 2.10 -6.10
N VAL A 88 -13.35 2.94 -5.24
CA VAL A 88 -12.31 3.92 -5.61
C VAL A 88 -11.01 3.61 -4.88
N LEU A 89 -9.88 4.14 -5.33
CA LEU A 89 -8.58 3.88 -4.68
C LEU A 89 -8.57 4.23 -3.19
N HIS A 90 -9.31 5.26 -2.78
CA HIS A 90 -9.47 5.62 -1.37
C HIS A 90 -10.14 4.53 -0.52
N SER A 91 -10.99 3.69 -1.13
CA SER A 91 -11.63 2.56 -0.47
C SER A 91 -10.59 1.58 0.09
N LEU A 92 -9.45 1.37 -0.58
CA LEU A 92 -8.37 0.49 -0.09
C LEU A 92 -7.84 0.94 1.28
N ARG A 93 -7.71 2.26 1.47
CA ARG A 93 -7.27 2.84 2.74
C ARG A 93 -8.30 2.65 3.85
N HIS A 94 -9.58 2.82 3.52
CA HIS A 94 -10.67 2.52 4.46
C HIS A 94 -10.69 1.04 4.85
N THR A 95 -10.59 0.12 3.87
CA THR A 95 -10.54 -1.32 4.11
C THR A 95 -9.35 -1.71 4.97
N ALA A 96 -8.16 -1.14 4.72
CA ALA A 96 -6.99 -1.37 5.55
C ALA A 96 -7.22 -0.91 7.00
N LYS A 97 -7.83 0.27 7.21
CA LYS A 97 -8.19 0.76 8.55
C LYS A 97 -9.15 -0.20 9.26
N THR A 98 -10.21 -0.64 8.59
CA THR A 98 -11.21 -1.54 9.19
C THR A 98 -10.63 -2.92 9.52
N LEU A 99 -9.75 -3.47 8.66
CA LEU A 99 -9.09 -4.75 8.91
C LEU A 99 -8.09 -4.67 10.08
N MET A 100 -7.34 -3.56 10.18
CA MET A 100 -6.46 -3.32 11.33
C MET A 100 -7.27 -3.24 12.63
N ALA A 101 -8.39 -2.52 12.62
CA ALA A 101 -9.27 -2.43 13.77
C ALA A 101 -9.84 -3.80 14.16
N SER A 102 -10.28 -4.63 13.19
CA SER A 102 -10.78 -5.98 13.49
C SER A 102 -9.70 -6.92 14.00
N ALA A 103 -8.44 -6.69 13.63
CA ALA A 103 -7.28 -7.41 14.15
C ALA A 103 -6.79 -6.90 15.52
N GLY A 104 -7.45 -5.91 16.12
CA GLY A 104 -7.09 -5.35 17.42
C GLY A 104 -5.91 -4.37 17.40
N VAL A 105 -5.53 -3.85 16.22
CA VAL A 105 -4.48 -2.83 16.12
C VAL A 105 -4.99 -1.53 16.74
N PRO A 106 -4.26 -0.92 17.69
CA PRO A 106 -4.66 0.36 18.27
C PRO A 106 -4.86 1.45 17.22
N GLU A 107 -5.92 2.25 17.37
CA GLU A 107 -6.27 3.29 16.39
C GLU A 107 -5.07 4.22 16.13
N PHE A 108 -4.37 4.66 17.17
CA PHE A 108 -3.15 5.46 17.07
C PHE A 108 -2.10 4.89 16.10
N ASN A 109 -1.87 3.58 16.13
CA ASN A 109 -0.91 2.92 15.24
C ASN A 109 -1.43 2.90 13.81
N SER A 110 -2.73 2.61 13.61
CA SER A 110 -3.35 2.61 12.29
C SER A 110 -3.36 4.00 11.64
N GLU A 111 -3.63 5.06 12.40
CA GLU A 111 -3.61 6.45 11.94
C GLU A 111 -2.22 6.88 11.48
N ARG A 112 -1.17 6.55 12.26
CA ARG A 112 0.22 6.82 11.89
C ARG A 112 0.68 6.00 10.69
N LEU A 113 0.36 4.70 10.64
CA LEU A 113 0.71 3.83 9.51
C LEU A 113 0.13 4.37 8.20
N LEU A 114 -1.11 4.83 8.26
CA LEU A 114 -1.77 5.43 7.11
C LEU A 114 -1.19 6.83 6.80
N GLY A 115 -0.53 7.51 7.75
CA GLY A 115 -0.01 8.85 7.56
C GLY A 115 -1.08 9.94 7.74
N HIS A 116 -2.13 9.65 8.49
CA HIS A 116 -3.03 10.68 8.98
C HIS A 116 -2.31 11.57 10.01
N VAL A 117 -2.73 12.82 10.10
CA VAL A 117 -2.30 13.71 11.20
C VAL A 117 -3.24 13.42 12.35
N VAL A 118 -2.71 12.88 13.44
CA VAL A 118 -3.45 12.71 14.69
C VAL A 118 -3.44 14.07 15.39
N PRO A 119 -4.58 14.77 15.53
CA PRO A 119 -4.62 16.05 16.24
C PRO A 119 -4.37 15.82 17.74
N GLY A 120 -3.52 16.65 18.36
CA GLY A 120 -3.34 16.65 19.82
C GLY A 120 -2.02 16.12 20.37
N ILE A 121 -0.93 16.19 19.58
CA ILE A 121 0.45 16.04 20.07
C ILE A 121 1.25 17.25 19.58
#